data_AF-A0A1L8E849-F1
#
_entry.id   AF-A0A1L8E849-F1
#
_cell.length_a   1.000
_cell.length_b   1.000
_cell.length_c   1.000
_cell.angle_alpha   90.00
_cell.angle_beta   90.00
_cell.angle_gamma   90.00
#
_symmetry.space_group_name_H-M   'P 1'
#
loop_
_entity.id
_entity.type
_entity.pdbx_description
1 polymer ?
#
loop_
_entity_poly.entity_id
_entity_poly.type
_entity_poly.pdbx_seq_one_letter_code
_entity_poly.pdbx_strand_id
1 'polypeptide(L)' 'KFRKGGYPGLTAGGSESNQASSFQPSPNMVENYSANAIEDWELPPRYWRKPISADEMEYINRGGPA' A
#
# COMPACT_ATOMS: atom_id res chain seq x y z
N LYS A 1 -11.09 -34.35 -0.98
CA LYS A 1 -11.97 -34.02 0.17
C LYS A 1 -11.28 -32.94 0.99
N PHE A 2 -11.87 -31.75 1.13
CA PHE A 2 -11.25 -30.59 1.80
C PHE A 2 -11.34 -30.70 3.33
N ARG A 3 -10.28 -30.31 4.06
CA ARG A 3 -10.35 -30.18 5.52
C ARG A 3 -11.04 -28.85 5.88
N LYS A 4 -12.25 -29.02 6.43
CA LYS A 4 -13.11 -28.08 7.14
C LYS A 4 -12.32 -27.39 8.26
N GLY A 5 -12.33 -26.05 8.25
CA GLY A 5 -11.47 -25.20 9.07
C GLY A 5 -11.84 -25.09 10.54
N GLY A 6 -10.92 -24.47 11.28
CA GLY A 6 -11.10 -23.94 12.63
C GLY A 6 -9.89 -24.22 13.53
N TYR A 7 -9.06 -23.20 13.80
CA TYR A 7 -8.24 -23.16 15.01
C TYR A 7 -8.86 -22.12 15.96
N PRO A 8 -9.25 -22.52 17.19
CA PRO A 8 -9.80 -21.63 18.20
C PRO A 8 -8.64 -20.89 18.89
N GLY A 9 -8.55 -19.58 18.72
CA GLY A 9 -7.48 -18.85 19.39
C GLY A 9 -7.30 -17.37 19.10
N LEU A 10 -8.24 -16.68 18.45
CA LEU A 10 -8.14 -15.22 18.30
C LEU A 10 -9.38 -14.58 18.93
N THR A 11 -9.25 -14.36 20.23
CA THR A 11 -10.11 -13.50 21.03
C THR A 11 -10.08 -12.08 20.48
N ALA A 12 -11.25 -11.43 20.47
CA ALA A 12 -11.43 -10.03 20.16
C ALA A 12 -10.51 -9.12 21.01
N GLY A 13 -9.98 -8.07 20.39
CA GLY A 13 -9.26 -7.00 21.07
C GLY A 13 -8.05 -6.51 20.27
N GLY A 14 -8.15 -5.34 19.67
CA GLY A 14 -7.03 -4.68 19.02
C GLY A 14 -7.46 -3.37 18.39
N SER A 15 -7.27 -2.29 19.13
CA SER A 15 -7.41 -0.92 18.68
C SER A 15 -6.82 -0.73 17.29
N GLU A 16 -7.60 -0.16 16.37
CA GLU A 16 -7.13 0.25 15.05
C GLU A 16 -6.21 1.45 15.23
N SER A 17 -4.93 1.19 15.55
CA SER A 17 -3.87 2.15 15.30
C SER A 17 -3.69 2.20 13.79
N ASN A 18 -4.02 3.36 13.20
CA ASN A 18 -3.57 3.71 11.85
C ASN A 18 -2.04 3.71 11.87
N GLN A 19 -1.44 2.55 11.59
CA GLN A 19 -0.03 2.44 11.27
C GLN A 19 0.17 3.17 9.94
N ALA A 20 0.77 4.35 10.02
CA ALA A 20 1.40 4.95 8.86
C ALA A 20 2.40 3.93 8.31
N SER A 21 2.14 3.41 7.10
CA SER A 21 3.07 2.56 6.40
C SER A 21 4.28 3.41 6.04
N SER A 22 5.28 3.42 6.91
CA SER A 22 6.61 3.90 6.57
C SER A 22 7.10 3.09 5.38
N PHE A 23 7.41 3.76 4.27
CA PHE A 23 8.12 3.14 3.15
C PHE A 23 9.53 2.79 3.66
N GLN A 24 9.64 1.63 4.28
CA GLN A 24 10.91 0.96 4.44
C GLN A 24 11.16 0.25 3.10
N PRO A 25 12.18 0.64 2.33
CA PRO A 25 12.59 -0.18 1.18
C PRO A 25 13.02 -1.53 1.75
N SER A 26 12.14 -2.53 1.64
CA SER A 26 12.48 -3.89 2.01
C SER A 26 13.59 -4.33 1.07
N PRO A 27 14.75 -4.78 1.57
CA PRO A 27 15.87 -5.21 0.72
C PRO A 27 15.52 -6.45 -0.14
N ASN A 28 14.34 -7.04 0.06
CA ASN A 28 13.81 -8.17 -0.70
C ASN A 28 12.62 -7.81 -1.60
N MET A 29 12.27 -6.54 -1.79
CA MET A 29 11.50 -6.16 -2.97
C MET A 29 12.47 -6.22 -4.16
N VAL A 30 12.71 -7.44 -4.63
CA VAL A 30 13.01 -7.66 -6.04
C VAL A 30 11.99 -6.82 -6.77
N GLU A 31 12.49 -5.86 -7.54
CA GLU A 31 11.72 -5.01 -8.41
C GLU A 31 10.90 -5.93 -9.31
N ASN A 32 9.71 -6.27 -8.83
CA ASN A 32 8.76 -7.07 -9.55
C ASN A 32 8.08 -6.09 -10.51
N TYR A 33 8.89 -5.45 -11.36
CA TYR A 33 8.47 -5.15 -12.71
C TYR A 33 8.07 -6.51 -13.26
N SER A 34 6.79 -6.84 -13.08
CA SER A 34 6.14 -7.84 -13.91
C SER A 34 6.63 -7.48 -15.30
N ALA A 35 7.40 -8.36 -15.95
CA ALA A 35 7.99 -8.08 -17.25
C ALA A 35 6.94 -7.74 -18.33
N ASN A 36 5.65 -7.88 -17.98
CA ASN A 36 4.47 -7.57 -18.77
C ASN A 36 3.62 -6.41 -18.20
N ALA A 37 4.11 -5.65 -17.21
CA ALA A 37 3.41 -4.45 -16.76
C ALA A 37 3.71 -3.31 -17.74
N ILE A 38 2.66 -2.63 -18.18
CA ILE A 38 2.78 -1.45 -19.03
C ILE A 38 3.23 -0.25 -18.22
N GLU A 39 4.09 0.55 -18.82
CA GLU A 39 4.62 1.75 -18.18
C GLU A 39 3.60 2.90 -18.22
N ASP A 40 3.78 3.89 -17.33
CA ASP A 40 2.85 5.03 -17.25
C ASP A 40 2.75 5.79 -18.58
N TRP A 41 3.84 5.91 -19.34
CA TRP A 41 3.84 6.58 -20.65
C TRP A 41 3.13 5.77 -21.74
N GLU A 42 2.93 4.46 -21.54
CA GLU A 42 2.16 3.58 -22.42
C GLU A 42 0.65 3.61 -22.09
N LEU A 43 0.30 4.04 -20.87
CA LEU A 43 -1.09 4.18 -20.47
C LEU A 43 -1.79 5.33 -21.21
N PRO A 44 -3.10 5.21 -21.51
CA PRO A 44 -3.90 6.35 -21.93
C PRO A 44 -3.90 7.46 -20.84
N PRO A 45 -3.94 8.75 -21.20
CA PRO A 45 -3.78 9.86 -20.25
C PRO A 45 -4.76 9.88 -19.07
N ARG A 46 -5.93 9.25 -19.23
CA ARG A 46 -6.95 9.14 -18.17
C ARG A 46 -6.51 8.24 -17.00
N TYR A 47 -5.52 7.37 -17.22
CA TYR A 47 -5.00 6.43 -16.23
C TYR A 47 -3.62 6.80 -15.72
N TRP A 48 -3.04 7.91 -16.18
CA TRP A 48 -1.79 8.40 -15.63
C TRP A 48 -1.93 8.73 -14.15
N ARG A 49 -0.87 8.45 -13.40
CA ARG A 49 -0.80 8.84 -12.00
C ARG A 49 -0.87 10.37 -11.92
N LYS A 50 -1.64 10.87 -10.95
CA LYS A 50 -1.71 12.31 -10.70
C LYS A 50 -0.40 12.78 -10.06
N PRO A 51 0.13 13.95 -10.44
CA PRO A 51 1.20 14.59 -9.69
C PRO A 51 0.80 14.82 -8.23
N ILE A 52 1.74 14.68 -7.32
CA ILE A 52 1.53 14.97 -5.90
C ILE A 52 1.23 16.46 -5.72
N SER A 53 0.12 16.77 -5.06
CA SER A 53 -0.26 18.16 -4.77
C SER A 53 0.52 18.73 -3.57
N ALA A 54 0.58 20.06 -3.43
CA ALA A 54 1.27 20.69 -2.30
C ALA A 54 0.66 20.28 -0.95
N ASP A 55 -0.67 20.31 -0.84
CA ASP A 55 -1.40 19.90 0.37
C ASP A 55 -1.13 18.43 0.73
N GLU A 56 -1.08 17.55 -0.27
CA GLU A 56 -0.73 16.14 -0.08
C GLU A 56 0.72 15.98 0.37
N MET A 57 1.64 16.76 -0.20
CA MET A 57 3.04 16.77 0.21
C MET A 57 3.19 17.20 1.67
N GLU A 58 2.48 18.24 2.08
CA GLU A 58 2.45 18.70 3.48
C GLU A 58 1.83 17.64 4.41
N TYR A 59 0.71 17.03 4.00
CA TYR A 59 0.07 15.96 4.75
C TYR A 59 1.00 14.76 4.97
N ILE A 60 1.74 14.36 3.93
CA ILE A 60 2.75 13.30 3.99
C ILE A 60 3.89 13.71 4.93
N ASN A 61 4.44 14.92 4.78
CA ASN A 61 5.54 15.42 5.60
C ASN A 61 5.16 15.54 7.08
N ARG A 62 3.90 15.89 7.37
CA ARG A 62 3.34 16.01 8.71
C ARG A 62 2.93 14.66 9.31
N GLY A 63 2.67 13.66 8.48
CA GLY A 63 2.22 12.33 8.91
C GLY A 63 0.72 12.22 9.19
N GLY A 64 -0.11 13.11 8.64
CA GLY A 64 -1.57 13.05 8.78
C GLY A 64 -2.24 14.30 9.39
N PRO A 65 -3.57 14.26 9.61
CA PRO A 65 -4.31 15.35 10.23
C PRO A 65 -3.91 15.54 11.71
N ALA A 66 -4.14 16.74 12.24
CA ALA A 66 -4.01 17.04 13.68
C ALA A 66 -5.05 16.31 14.51
#